data_AF-A0A9D1K9A4-F1
#
_entry.id   AF-A0A9D1K9A4-F1
#
_cell.length_a   1.000
_cell.length_b   1.000
_cell.length_c   1.000
_cell.angle_alpha   90.00
_cell.angle_beta   90.00
_cell.angle_gamma   90.00
#
_symmetry.space_group_name_H-M   'P 1'
#
loop_
_entity.id
_entity.type
_entity.pdbx_description
1 polymer ?
#
loop_
_entity_poly.entity_id
_entity_poly.type
_entity_poly.pdbx_seq_one_letter_code
_entity_poly.pdbx_strand_id
1 'polypeptide(L)'
;TVSGSSYTAAMTMFSCLEGDDWDILARLVENLDGGALSDSGDVVESVRSGSRYIGVTLEETALKWRSPEVGIVYPAEGTSAVPDGCALVKGARHLENARLFIDFVLSRSVQELLVSDLSRRSVRTDVSAPEDLPSGTELNIIDYDVHWASSIKEEFIERWTELNEVET
;
A
#
# COMPACT_ATOMS: atom_id res chain seq x y z
N THR A 1 -4.82 13.43 5.09
CA THR A 1 -4.83 12.87 3.71
C THR A 1 -6.09 12.04 3.50
N VAL A 2 -6.73 12.12 2.34
CA VAL A 2 -7.90 11.28 1.95
C VAL A 2 -7.45 9.99 1.23
N SER A 3 -6.13 9.81 1.03
CA SER A 3 -5.56 8.67 0.32
C SER A 3 -5.45 7.43 1.21
N GLY A 4 -6.02 6.32 0.75
CA GLY A 4 -5.90 5.02 1.41
C GLY A 4 -4.48 4.45 1.37
N SER A 5 -3.74 4.62 0.27
CA SER A 5 -2.37 4.10 0.15
C SER A 5 -1.40 4.81 1.09
N SER A 6 -1.49 6.14 1.18
CA SER A 6 -0.69 6.93 2.12
C SER A 6 -1.02 6.58 3.57
N TYR A 7 -2.31 6.33 3.86
CA TYR A 7 -2.73 5.89 5.18
C TYR A 7 -2.12 4.53 5.54
N THR A 8 -2.23 3.53 4.65
CA THR A 8 -1.62 2.21 4.86
C THR A 8 -0.10 2.31 5.03
N ALA A 9 0.58 3.17 4.27
CA ALA A 9 2.02 3.39 4.43
C ALA A 9 2.36 3.93 5.82
N ALA A 10 1.64 4.94 6.31
CA ALA A 10 1.84 5.48 7.65
C ALA A 10 1.55 4.44 8.75
N MET A 11 0.45 3.70 8.65
CA MET A 11 0.11 2.63 9.60
C MET A 11 1.15 1.50 9.59
N THR A 12 1.74 1.21 8.43
CA THR A 12 2.84 0.26 8.30
C THR A 12 4.06 0.77 9.07
N MET A 13 4.40 2.05 8.94
CA MET A 13 5.50 2.66 9.70
C MET A 13 5.27 2.60 11.21
N PHE A 14 4.06 2.92 11.69
CA PHE A 14 3.71 2.83 13.12
C PHE A 14 3.89 1.40 13.65
N SER A 15 3.55 0.41 12.83
CA SER A 15 3.62 -0.99 13.22
C SER A 15 5.03 -1.59 13.18
N CYS A 16 6.00 -0.95 12.52
CA CYS A 16 7.35 -1.50 12.33
C CYS A 16 8.49 -0.62 12.87
N LEU A 17 8.24 0.66 13.17
CA LEU A 17 9.22 1.56 13.77
C LEU A 17 9.03 1.64 15.29
N GLU A 18 10.14 1.69 16.01
CA GLU A 18 10.11 1.94 17.45
C GLU A 18 9.85 3.43 17.72
N GLY A 19 8.93 3.73 18.64
CA GLY A 19 8.65 5.10 19.08
C GLY A 19 7.18 5.33 19.38
N ASP A 20 6.83 6.59 19.61
CA ASP A 20 5.43 7.03 19.63
C ASP A 20 4.95 7.26 18.18
N ASP A 21 3.76 6.77 17.87
CA ASP A 21 3.15 6.84 16.53
C ASP A 21 3.04 8.29 16.02
N TRP A 22 2.70 9.23 16.90
CA TRP A 22 2.50 10.62 16.52
C TRP A 22 3.82 11.36 16.32
N ASP A 23 4.86 11.00 17.07
CA ASP A 23 6.23 11.46 16.81
C ASP A 23 6.74 10.92 15.46
N ILE A 24 6.44 9.66 15.13
CA ILE A 24 6.75 9.07 13.81
C ILE A 24 6.01 9.85 12.71
N LEU A 25 4.74 10.17 12.92
CA LEU A 25 3.94 10.95 11.97
C LEU A 25 4.51 12.36 11.75
N ALA A 26 4.85 13.06 12.82
CA ALA A 26 5.43 14.39 12.75
C ALA A 26 6.73 14.39 11.96
N ARG A 27 7.62 13.42 12.22
CA ARG A 27 8.86 13.24 11.46
C ARG A 27 8.61 12.87 10.01
N LEU A 28 7.60 12.06 9.71
CA LEU A 28 7.22 11.76 8.34
C LEU A 28 6.79 13.03 7.60
N VAL A 29 5.91 13.84 8.20
CA VAL A 29 5.44 15.11 7.60
C VAL A 29 6.61 16.07 7.37
N GLU A 30 7.50 16.24 8.35
CA GLU A 30 8.71 17.06 8.20
C GLU A 30 9.58 16.61 7.02
N ASN A 31 9.80 15.30 6.87
CA ASN A 31 10.59 14.75 5.76
C ASN A 31 9.87 14.82 4.39
N LEU A 32 8.54 14.92 4.37
CA LEU A 32 7.81 15.13 3.13
C LEU A 32 8.05 16.54 2.58
N ASP A 33 8.28 17.54 3.44
CA ASP A 33 8.62 18.92 3.08
C ASP A 33 7.64 19.48 2.02
N GLY A 34 6.34 19.47 2.36
CA GLY A 34 5.24 19.81 1.46
C GLY A 34 5.05 18.89 0.25
N GLY A 35 5.81 17.80 0.15
CA GLY A 35 5.88 16.88 -1.00
C GLY A 35 4.84 15.77 -1.01
N ALA A 36 3.76 15.90 -0.22
CA ALA A 36 2.67 14.95 -0.28
C ALA A 36 1.92 15.10 -1.62
N LEU A 37 1.91 14.04 -2.43
CA LEU A 37 1.28 14.02 -3.75
C LEU A 37 -0.14 13.46 -3.68
N SER A 38 -0.99 13.88 -4.61
CA SER A 38 -2.39 13.44 -4.69
C SER A 38 -2.56 12.06 -5.31
N ASP A 39 -1.59 11.60 -6.11
CA ASP A 39 -1.65 10.33 -6.83
C ASP A 39 -0.40 9.48 -6.57
N SER A 40 -0.58 8.16 -6.42
CA SER A 40 0.53 7.24 -6.14
C SER A 40 1.47 7.04 -7.34
N GLY A 41 0.98 7.27 -8.57
CA GLY A 41 1.78 7.28 -9.80
C GLY A 41 2.72 8.47 -9.89
N ASP A 42 2.29 9.64 -9.38
CA ASP A 42 3.14 10.84 -9.33
C ASP A 42 4.36 10.64 -8.43
N VAL A 43 4.27 9.75 -7.43
CA VAL A 43 5.40 9.40 -6.56
C VAL A 43 6.55 8.81 -7.37
N VAL A 44 6.26 7.87 -8.29
CA VAL A 44 7.30 7.24 -9.11
C VAL A 44 7.93 8.26 -10.06
N GLU A 45 7.12 9.15 -10.64
CA GLU A 45 7.64 10.23 -11.49
C GLU A 45 8.50 11.23 -10.71
N SER A 46 8.13 11.55 -9.46
CA SER A 46 8.92 12.45 -8.62
C SER A 46 10.33 11.90 -8.37
N VAL A 47 10.46 10.58 -8.19
CA VAL A 47 11.75 9.90 -8.04
C VAL A 47 12.48 9.80 -9.37
N ARG A 48 11.78 9.39 -10.43
CA ARG A 48 12.35 9.25 -11.78
C ARG A 48 12.91 10.55 -12.34
N SER A 49 12.24 11.67 -12.08
CA SER A 49 12.68 13.01 -12.48
C SER A 49 13.82 13.56 -11.61
N GLY A 50 14.12 12.92 -10.48
CA GLY A 50 15.11 13.40 -9.51
C GLY A 50 14.62 14.56 -8.64
N SER A 51 13.33 14.91 -8.69
CA SER A 51 12.74 15.96 -7.82
C SER A 51 12.61 15.49 -6.35
N ARG A 52 12.52 14.18 -6.14
CA ARG A 52 12.63 13.51 -4.83
C ARG A 52 13.62 12.36 -4.95
N TYR A 53 14.41 12.10 -3.91
CA TYR A 53 15.35 10.96 -3.91
C TYR A 53 14.66 9.64 -3.53
N ILE A 54 13.61 9.73 -2.71
CA ILE A 54 12.86 8.59 -2.17
C ILE A 54 11.37 8.92 -2.29
N GLY A 55 10.58 7.91 -2.68
CA GLY A 55 9.13 7.99 -2.73
C GLY A 55 8.53 6.74 -2.08
N VAL A 56 7.46 6.92 -1.31
CA VAL A 56 6.72 5.82 -0.66
C VAL A 56 5.43 5.59 -1.44
N THR A 57 5.29 4.39 -2.02
CA THR A 57 4.13 4.01 -2.85
C THR A 57 3.87 2.51 -2.77
N LEU A 58 2.82 2.03 -3.43
CA LEU A 58 2.47 0.61 -3.52
C LEU A 58 3.44 -0.13 -4.47
N GLU A 59 3.75 -1.39 -4.15
CA GLU A 59 4.61 -2.25 -4.98
C GLU A 59 4.08 -2.34 -6.42
N GLU A 60 2.77 -2.53 -6.59
CA GLU A 60 2.12 -2.58 -7.91
C GLU A 60 2.34 -1.31 -8.73
N THR A 61 2.28 -0.14 -8.09
CA THR A 61 2.49 1.15 -8.76
C THR A 61 3.96 1.34 -9.13
N ALA A 62 4.89 0.97 -8.24
CA ALA A 62 6.32 1.01 -8.52
C ALA A 62 6.72 0.06 -9.67
N LEU A 63 6.11 -1.12 -9.75
CA LEU A 63 6.35 -2.09 -10.82
C LEU A 63 5.82 -1.63 -12.17
N LYS A 64 4.59 -1.10 -12.20
CA LYS A 64 3.97 -0.57 -13.44
C LYS A 64 4.79 0.50 -14.11
N TRP A 65 5.46 1.34 -13.33
CA TRP A 65 6.24 2.48 -13.81
C TRP A 65 7.74 2.29 -13.63
N ARG A 66 8.19 1.03 -13.48
CA ARG A 66 9.58 0.68 -13.23
C ARG A 66 10.48 1.19 -14.36
N SER A 67 11.62 1.75 -13.97
CA SER A 67 12.69 2.22 -14.84
C SER A 67 14.01 1.61 -14.36
N PRO A 68 15.00 1.37 -15.24
CA PRO A 68 16.35 0.99 -14.83
C PRO A 68 17.02 1.98 -13.86
N GLU A 69 16.53 3.23 -13.80
CA GLU A 69 17.04 4.30 -12.96
C GLU A 69 16.40 4.34 -11.57
N VAL A 70 15.28 3.63 -11.36
CA VAL A 70 14.51 3.61 -10.11
C VAL A 70 14.48 2.20 -9.54
N GLY A 71 15.09 2.03 -8.36
CA GLY A 71 15.05 0.79 -7.60
C GLY A 71 13.81 0.68 -6.70
N ILE A 72 13.36 -0.54 -6.45
CA ILE A 72 12.35 -0.84 -5.43
C ILE A 72 13.09 -1.35 -4.18
N VAL A 73 12.78 -0.76 -3.03
CA VAL A 73 13.37 -1.12 -1.73
C VAL A 73 12.26 -1.51 -0.78
N TYR A 74 12.42 -2.66 -0.11
CA TYR A 74 11.55 -3.09 0.98
C TYR A 74 12.25 -2.76 2.31
N PRO A 75 11.64 -1.97 3.21
CA PRO A 75 12.26 -1.60 4.48
C PRO A 75 12.60 -2.83 5.33
N ALA A 76 13.75 -2.80 5.99
CA ALA A 76 14.22 -3.93 6.80
C ALA A 76 13.41 -4.08 8.10
N GLU A 77 12.95 -2.95 8.64
CA GLU A 77 12.09 -2.83 9.82
C GLU A 77 10.75 -3.54 9.59
N GLY A 78 10.25 -3.53 8.36
CA GLY A 78 9.08 -4.30 7.95
C GLY A 78 8.27 -3.63 6.83
N THR A 79 7.43 -4.41 6.18
CA THR A 79 6.46 -3.94 5.18
C THR A 79 5.12 -4.66 5.36
N SER A 80 4.03 -4.09 4.84
CA SER A 80 2.71 -4.72 4.90
C SER A 80 2.28 -5.26 3.54
N ALA A 81 1.60 -6.40 3.55
CA ALA A 81 0.96 -6.99 2.38
C ALA A 81 -0.55 -7.11 2.64
N VAL A 82 -1.26 -5.98 2.54
CA VAL A 82 -2.69 -5.91 2.79
C VAL A 82 -3.45 -6.39 1.54
N PRO A 83 -4.27 -7.45 1.64
CA PRO A 83 -5.04 -7.95 0.49
C PRO A 83 -6.21 -7.02 0.16
N ASP A 84 -6.49 -6.84 -1.12
CA ASP A 84 -7.73 -6.18 -1.55
C ASP A 84 -8.94 -7.06 -1.24
N GLY A 85 -9.92 -6.47 -0.56
CA GLY A 85 -11.16 -7.15 -0.21
C GLY A 85 -12.17 -7.18 -1.36
N CYS A 86 -12.79 -8.34 -1.58
CA CYS A 86 -14.01 -8.48 -2.39
C CYS A 86 -15.13 -9.02 -1.51
N ALA A 87 -16.27 -8.32 -1.44
CA ALA A 87 -17.35 -8.66 -0.52
C ALA A 87 -18.72 -8.66 -1.21
N LEU A 88 -19.61 -9.53 -0.75
CA LEU A 88 -20.98 -9.60 -1.20
C LEU A 88 -21.86 -8.64 -0.39
N VAL A 89 -22.58 -7.75 -1.08
CA VAL A 89 -23.52 -6.83 -0.43
C VAL A 89 -24.74 -7.58 0.08
N LYS A 90 -25.08 -7.39 1.36
CA LYS A 90 -26.28 -8.00 1.98
C LYS A 90 -27.53 -7.59 1.20
N GLY A 91 -28.30 -8.57 0.73
CA GLY A 91 -29.51 -8.34 -0.06
C GLY A 91 -29.26 -8.01 -1.53
N ALA A 92 -28.07 -8.33 -2.08
CA ALA A 92 -27.78 -8.14 -3.49
C ALA A 92 -28.86 -8.79 -4.39
N ARG A 93 -29.33 -8.02 -5.39
CA ARG A 93 -30.39 -8.41 -6.33
C ARG A 93 -30.07 -9.70 -7.09
N HIS A 94 -28.79 -9.94 -7.36
CA HIS A 94 -28.27 -11.09 -8.09
C HIS A 94 -27.27 -11.86 -7.23
N LEU A 95 -27.76 -12.44 -6.12
CA LEU A 95 -26.93 -13.08 -5.10
C LEU A 95 -26.05 -14.20 -5.67
N GLU A 96 -26.58 -15.02 -6.57
CA GLU A 96 -25.85 -16.13 -7.19
C GLU A 96 -24.70 -15.62 -8.07
N ASN A 97 -24.99 -14.66 -8.96
CA ASN A 97 -23.95 -14.05 -9.80
C ASN A 97 -22.88 -13.33 -8.98
N ALA A 98 -23.25 -12.70 -7.85
CA ALA A 98 -22.29 -12.06 -6.97
C ALA A 98 -21.32 -13.07 -6.34
N ARG A 99 -21.80 -14.27 -5.96
CA ARG A 99 -20.95 -15.36 -5.48
C ARG A 99 -20.02 -15.88 -6.57
N LEU A 100 -20.58 -16.16 -7.76
CA LEU A 100 -19.78 -16.60 -8.91
C LEU A 100 -18.72 -15.58 -9.31
N PHE A 101 -18.98 -14.28 -9.14
CA PHE A 101 -17.98 -13.25 -9.40
C PHE A 101 -16.84 -13.26 -8.38
N ILE A 102 -17.12 -13.47 -7.09
CA ILE A 102 -16.08 -13.64 -6.06
C ILE A 102 -15.23 -14.88 -6.38
N ASP A 103 -15.86 -16.00 -6.72
CA ASP A 103 -15.16 -17.23 -7.13
C ASP A 103 -14.30 -17.00 -8.38
N PHE A 104 -14.80 -16.22 -9.35
CA PHE A 104 -14.06 -15.84 -10.55
C PHE A 104 -12.82 -15.00 -10.21
N VAL A 105 -12.93 -13.96 -9.39
CA VAL A 105 -11.79 -13.10 -9.02
C VAL A 105 -10.72 -13.89 -8.23
N LEU A 106 -11.14 -14.88 -7.44
CA LEU A 106 -10.25 -15.79 -6.70
C LEU A 106 -9.80 -17.02 -7.50
N SER A 107 -10.27 -17.17 -8.75
CA SER A 107 -9.90 -18.28 -9.60
C SER A 107 -8.40 -18.24 -9.93
N ARG A 108 -7.80 -19.41 -10.10
CA ARG A 108 -6.38 -19.53 -10.42
C ARG A 108 -6.00 -18.72 -11.67
N SER A 109 -6.80 -18.80 -12.74
CA SER A 109 -6.51 -18.07 -13.99
C SER A 109 -6.54 -16.56 -13.83
N VAL A 110 -7.46 -16.01 -13.02
CA VAL A 110 -7.48 -14.56 -12.75
C VAL A 110 -6.30 -14.18 -11.89
N GLN A 111 -5.96 -14.98 -10.89
CA GLN A 111 -4.84 -14.73 -10.01
C GLN A 111 -3.47 -14.85 -10.72
N GLU A 112 -3.33 -15.75 -11.69
CA GLU A 112 -2.18 -15.81 -12.60
C GLU A 112 -2.11 -14.55 -13.47
N LEU A 113 -3.24 -14.07 -14.01
CA LEU A 113 -3.31 -12.81 -14.77
C LEU A 113 -2.90 -11.59 -13.92
N LEU A 114 -3.28 -11.55 -12.63
CA LEU A 114 -2.86 -10.48 -11.72
C LEU A 114 -1.33 -10.39 -11.61
N VAL A 115 -0.67 -11.55 -11.54
CA VAL A 115 0.78 -11.69 -11.44
C VAL A 115 1.46 -11.31 -12.76
N SER A 116 1.00 -11.84 -13.89
CA SER A 116 1.67 -11.66 -15.18
C SER A 116 1.47 -10.30 -15.82
N ASP A 117 0.28 -9.71 -15.70
CA ASP A 117 -0.10 -8.54 -16.51
C ASP A 117 -0.41 -7.30 -15.68
N LEU A 118 -0.71 -7.46 -14.39
CA LEU A 118 -1.18 -6.34 -13.55
C LEU A 118 -0.19 -5.95 -12.44
N SER A 119 0.99 -6.57 -12.40
CA SER A 119 2.04 -6.27 -11.42
C SER A 119 1.59 -6.47 -9.97
N ARG A 120 0.79 -7.52 -9.71
CA ARG A 120 0.23 -7.80 -8.39
C ARG A 120 0.61 -9.18 -7.90
N ARG A 121 0.89 -9.29 -6.60
CA ARG A 121 1.01 -10.60 -5.95
C ARG A 121 -0.35 -11.28 -5.84
N SER A 122 -0.39 -12.59 -6.05
CA SER A 122 -1.59 -13.39 -5.81
C SER A 122 -1.79 -13.63 -4.31
N VAL A 123 -3.06 -13.69 -3.90
CA VAL A 123 -3.44 -14.16 -2.55
C VAL A 123 -3.51 -15.69 -2.46
N ARG A 124 -3.37 -16.41 -3.58
CA ARG A 124 -3.37 -17.87 -3.61
C ARG A 124 -1.97 -18.42 -3.35
N THR A 125 -1.89 -19.50 -2.59
CA THR A 125 -0.63 -20.20 -2.30
C THR A 125 -0.18 -21.15 -3.41
N ASP A 126 -1.03 -21.43 -4.40
CA ASP A 126 -0.74 -22.31 -5.54
C ASP A 126 -0.45 -21.55 -6.85
N VAL A 127 -0.25 -20.23 -6.76
CA VAL A 127 0.19 -19.35 -7.84
C VAL A 127 1.57 -18.81 -7.49
N SER A 128 2.53 -18.96 -8.40
CA SER A 128 3.90 -18.48 -8.18
C SER A 128 3.97 -16.96 -8.07
N ALA A 129 4.87 -16.46 -7.22
CA ALA A 129 5.22 -15.05 -7.19
C ALA A 129 5.96 -14.64 -8.48
N PRO A 130 5.99 -13.34 -8.84
CA PRO A 130 6.85 -12.83 -9.91
C PRO A 130 8.31 -13.25 -9.71
N GLU A 131 8.98 -13.70 -10.77
CA GLU A 131 10.37 -14.19 -10.70
C GLU A 131 11.38 -13.09 -10.35
N ASP A 132 11.04 -11.83 -10.64
CA ASP A 132 11.91 -10.67 -10.46
C ASP A 132 11.74 -9.95 -9.12
N LEU A 133 10.88 -10.49 -8.23
CA LEU A 133 10.63 -9.94 -6.90
C LEU A 133 10.98 -10.95 -5.81
N PRO A 134 11.39 -10.46 -4.62
CA PRO A 134 11.54 -11.32 -3.47
C PRO A 134 10.23 -12.06 -3.20
N SER A 135 10.35 -13.35 -2.89
CA SER A 135 9.22 -14.14 -2.41
C SER A 135 8.67 -13.54 -1.11
N GLY A 136 7.39 -13.79 -0.82
CA GLY A 136 6.80 -13.30 0.44
C GLY A 136 7.53 -13.77 1.70
N THR A 137 8.22 -14.92 1.62
CA THR A 137 9.05 -15.46 2.71
C THR A 137 10.39 -14.76 2.90
N GLU A 138 10.87 -14.02 1.90
CA GLU A 138 12.08 -13.20 1.98
C GLU A 138 11.78 -11.77 2.45
N LEU A 139 10.50 -11.38 2.46
CA LEU A 139 10.04 -10.10 2.95
C LEU A 139 9.72 -10.18 4.44
N ASN A 140 10.15 -9.15 5.19
CA ASN A 140 9.71 -8.96 6.57
C ASN A 140 8.27 -8.39 6.57
N ILE A 141 7.29 -9.26 6.30
CA ILE A 141 5.88 -8.90 6.28
C ILE A 141 5.36 -8.82 7.71
N ILE A 142 4.96 -7.62 8.14
CA ILE A 142 4.38 -7.40 9.46
C ILE A 142 2.93 -7.89 9.54
N ASP A 143 2.48 -8.19 10.77
CA ASP A 143 1.07 -8.44 11.05
C ASP A 143 0.31 -7.11 11.11
N TYR A 144 -0.29 -6.72 9.98
CA TYR A 144 -1.02 -5.47 9.87
C TYR A 144 -2.41 -5.59 10.49
N ASP A 145 -2.63 -4.95 11.65
CA ASP A 145 -3.93 -4.92 12.32
C ASP A 145 -4.88 -3.91 11.64
N VAL A 146 -5.72 -4.43 10.74
CA VAL A 146 -6.75 -3.64 10.04
C VAL A 146 -7.81 -3.06 10.98
N HIS A 147 -8.09 -3.70 12.12
CA HIS A 147 -9.09 -3.22 13.07
C HIS A 147 -8.55 -2.04 13.85
N TRP A 148 -7.33 -2.14 14.35
CA TRP A 148 -6.65 -1.03 14.99
C TRP A 148 -6.47 0.15 14.02
N ALA A 149 -5.93 -0.11 12.81
CA ALA A 149 -5.78 0.91 11.79
C ALA A 149 -7.13 1.55 11.42
N SER A 150 -8.24 0.81 11.43
CA SER A 150 -9.56 1.41 11.23
C SER A 150 -10.01 2.27 12.42
N SER A 151 -9.65 1.90 13.65
CA SER A 151 -10.10 2.56 14.87
C SER A 151 -9.47 3.93 15.12
N ILE A 152 -8.22 4.14 14.69
CA ILE A 152 -7.48 5.39 14.90
C ILE A 152 -7.57 6.37 13.72
N LYS A 153 -8.31 6.00 12.67
CA LYS A 153 -8.33 6.73 11.40
C LYS A 153 -8.76 8.19 11.55
N GLU A 154 -9.75 8.46 12.39
CA GLU A 154 -10.24 9.82 12.62
C GLU A 154 -9.17 10.69 13.30
N GLU A 155 -8.55 10.19 14.37
CA GLU A 155 -7.45 10.87 15.07
C GLU A 155 -6.26 11.10 14.13
N PHE A 156 -5.89 10.11 13.32
CA PHE A 156 -4.83 10.28 12.33
C PHE A 156 -5.12 11.42 11.34
N ILE A 157 -6.35 11.51 10.83
CA ILE A 157 -6.72 12.56 9.87
C ILE A 157 -6.63 13.94 10.52
N GLU A 158 -7.09 14.07 11.77
CA GLU A 158 -6.98 15.31 12.55
C GLU A 158 -5.51 15.73 12.71
N ARG A 159 -4.67 14.84 13.27
CA ARG A 159 -3.24 15.13 13.49
C ARG A 159 -2.48 15.40 12.20
N TRP A 160 -2.75 14.63 11.14
CA TRP A 160 -2.17 14.89 9.82
C TRP A 160 -2.51 16.32 9.36
N THR A 161 -3.75 16.75 9.53
CA THR A 161 -4.20 18.07 9.07
C THR A 161 -3.51 19.17 9.87
N GLU A 162 -3.49 19.06 11.21
CA GLU A 162 -2.79 19.99 12.08
C GLU A 162 -1.31 20.14 11.71
N LEU A 163 -0.60 19.01 11.51
CA LEU A 163 0.82 19.02 11.17
C LEU A 163 1.11 19.71 9.83
N ASN A 164 0.18 19.69 8.88
CA ASN A 164 0.35 20.34 7.57
C ASN A 164 -0.12 21.81 7.58
N GLU A 165 -0.89 22.27 8.57
CA GLU A 165 -1.33 23.66 8.70
C GLU A 165 -0.26 24.57 9.35
N VAL A 166 0.64 23.99 10.15
CA VAL A 166 1.70 24.73 10.88
C VAL A 166 2.78 25.30 9.95
N GLU A 167 2.80 24.96 8.66
CA GLU A 167 3.74 25.46 7.65
C GLU A 167 3.25 26.68 6.83
N THR A 168 2.16 27.35 7.24
CA THR A 168 1.71 28.65 6.68
C THR A 168 1.92 29.83 7.62
#